data_AF-A0A835YWC4-F1
#
_entry.id   AF-A0A835YWC4-F1
#
_cell.length_a   1.000
_cell.length_b   1.000
_cell.length_c   1.000
_cell.angle_alpha   90.00
_cell.angle_beta   90.00
_cell.angle_gamma   90.00
#
_symmetry.space_group_name_H-M   'P 1'
#
loop_
_entity.id
_entity.type
_entity.pdbx_description
1 polymer ?
#
loop_
_entity_poly.entity_id
_entity_poly.type
_entity_poly.pdbx_seq_one_letter_code
_entity_poly.pdbx_strand_id
1 'polypeptide(L)' 'PAHLLCPISLDWLVNPVITPSGITYSREELDLWVRENGTDPVARSRLAMSEVISNLAIMFATAVH' A
#
# COMPACT_ATOMS: atom_id res chain seq x y z
N PRO A 1 -7.46 -13.28 -4.98
CA PRO A 1 -8.47 -12.33 -5.51
C PRO A 1 -7.82 -10.97 -5.83
N ALA A 2 -8.35 -10.20 -6.79
CA ALA A 2 -7.71 -8.96 -7.26
C ALA A 2 -7.44 -7.91 -6.15
N HIS A 3 -8.25 -7.91 -5.08
CA HIS A 3 -8.08 -7.00 -3.93
C HIS A 3 -6.90 -7.35 -3.01
N LEU A 4 -6.17 -8.43 -3.28
CA LEU A 4 -4.94 -8.81 -2.56
C LEU A 4 -3.67 -8.51 -3.36
N LEU A 5 -3.79 -7.80 -4.49
CA LEU A 5 -2.67 -7.35 -5.30
C LEU A 5 -2.35 -5.89 -4.97
N CYS A 6 -1.07 -5.56 -4.95
CA CYS A 6 -0.55 -4.22 -4.82
C CYS A 6 -0.88 -3.40 -6.08
N PRO A 7 -1.49 -2.20 -5.95
CA PRO A 7 -1.81 -1.38 -7.12
C PRO A 7 -0.59 -0.84 -7.89
N ILE A 8 0.61 -0.87 -7.29
CA ILE A 8 1.86 -0.41 -7.94
C ILE A 8 2.52 -1.56 -8.71
N SER A 9 2.87 -2.65 -8.02
CA SER A 9 3.60 -3.77 -8.61
C SER A 9 2.70 -4.75 -9.37
N LEU A 10 1.39 -4.71 -9.12
CA LEU A 10 0.39 -5.65 -9.62
C LEU A 10 0.61 -7.11 -9.16
N ASP A 11 1.50 -7.31 -8.17
CA ASP A 11 1.76 -8.59 -7.52
C ASP A 11 1.12 -8.63 -6.11
N TRP A 12 1.19 -9.75 -5.41
CA TRP A 12 0.67 -9.92 -4.07
C TRP A 12 1.16 -8.84 -3.10
N LEU A 13 0.27 -8.44 -2.19
CA LEU A 13 0.59 -7.51 -1.13
C LEU A 13 1.64 -8.11 -0.18
N VAL A 14 2.78 -7.43 -0.06
CA VAL A 14 3.87 -7.77 0.87
C VAL A 14 3.96 -6.68 1.92
N ASN A 15 3.81 -7.06 3.20
CA ASN A 15 3.72 -6.12 4.32
C ASN A 15 2.68 -5.01 4.05
N PRO A 16 1.38 -5.37 3.95
CA PRO A 16 0.36 -4.46 3.48
C PRO A 16 0.24 -3.23 4.40
N VAL A 17 0.25 -2.05 3.78
CA VAL A 17 0.05 -0.76 4.43
C VAL A 17 -1.10 -0.02 3.79
N ILE A 18 -1.85 0.75 4.57
CA ILE A 18 -3.00 1.52 4.10
C ILE A 18 -2.73 3.02 4.22
N THR A 19 -3.07 3.77 3.17
CA THR A 19 -2.97 5.24 3.12
C THR A 19 -4.22 5.89 3.73
N PRO A 20 -4.20 7.20 4.07
CA PRO A 20 -5.39 7.94 4.49
C PRO A 20 -6.54 7.91 3.47
N SER A 21 -6.22 7.71 2.19
CA SER A 21 -7.18 7.53 1.10
C SER A 21 -7.92 6.17 1.16
N GLY A 22 -7.51 5.27 2.06
CA GLY A 22 -8.11 3.95 2.24
C GLY A 22 -7.55 2.87 1.32
N ILE A 23 -6.47 3.14 0.58
CA ILE A 23 -5.91 2.21 -0.40
C ILE A 23 -4.73 1.45 0.21
N THR A 24 -4.67 0.14 -0.04
CA THR A 24 -3.62 -0.74 0.49
C THR A 24 -2.55 -1.02 -0.57
N TYR A 25 -1.29 -0.93 -0.17
CA TYR A 25 -0.11 -1.16 -1.00
C TYR A 25 0.89 -2.07 -0.28
N SER A 26 1.84 -2.63 -1.04
CA SER A 26 3.06 -3.18 -0.45
C SER A 26 3.92 -2.06 0.09
N ARG A 27 4.47 -2.21 1.30
CA ARG A 27 5.20 -1.12 1.99
C ARG A 27 6.37 -0.58 1.16
N GLU A 28 7.19 -1.46 0.60
CA GLU A 28 8.41 -1.06 -0.13
C GLU A 28 8.08 -0.30 -1.41
N GLU A 29 7.08 -0.78 -2.16
CA GLU A 29 6.59 -0.12 -3.39
C GLU A 29 6.07 1.29 -3.10
N LEU A 30 5.27 1.44 -2.03
CA LEU A 30 4.74 2.74 -1.65
C LEU A 30 5.83 3.68 -1.12
N ASP A 31 6.80 3.17 -0.36
CA ASP A 31 7.92 3.96 0.15
C ASP A 31 8.78 4.52 -0.99
N LEU A 32 9.09 3.71 -2.01
CA LEU A 32 9.79 4.16 -3.21
C LEU A 32 9.01 5.25 -3.94
N TRP A 33 7.72 5.00 -4.20
CA TRP A 33 6.87 5.97 -4.88
C TRP A 33 6.78 7.30 -4.15
N VAL A 34 6.56 7.28 -2.83
CA VAL A 34 6.42 8.49 -2.01
C VAL A 34 7.73 9.28 -1.96
N ARG A 35 8.89 8.62 -1.93
CA ARG A 35 10.19 9.30 -2.00
C ARG A 35 10.39 10.06 -3.32
N GLU A 36 9.91 9.51 -4.42
CA GLU A 36 10.07 10.11 -5.75
C GLU A 36 8.99 11.16 -6.06
N ASN A 37 7.74 10.90 -5.65
CA ASN A 37 6.57 11.65 -6.11
C ASN A 37 5.84 12.42 -5.00
N GLY A 38 6.04 12.07 -3.73
CA GLY A 38 5.38 12.73 -2.59
C GLY A 38 3.85 12.63 -2.57
N THR A 39 3.27 11.65 -3.25
CA THR A 39 1.82 11.51 -3.46
C THR A 39 1.35 10.07 -3.29
N ASP A 40 0.06 9.89 -3.01
CA ASP A 40 -0.64 8.61 -3.13
C ASP A 40 -0.72 8.21 -4.61
N PRO A 41 -0.29 7.00 -5.01
CA PRO A 41 -0.23 6.59 -6.42
C PRO A 41 -1.57 6.63 -7.16
N VAL A 42 -2.68 6.38 -6.46
CA VAL A 42 -4.02 6.27 -7.07
C VAL A 42 -4.84 7.54 -6.80
N ALA A 43 -4.91 7.96 -5.53
CA ALA A 43 -5.67 9.15 -5.15
C ALA A 43 -5.00 10.46 -5.58
N ARG A 44 -3.69 10.42 -5.86
CA ARG A 44 -2.85 11.57 -6.26
C ARG A 44 -2.80 12.71 -5.23
N SER A 45 -3.35 12.48 -4.05
CA SER A 45 -3.22 13.39 -2.91
C SER A 45 -1.79 13.39 -2.40
N ARG A 46 -1.35 14.50 -1.80
CA ARG A 46 -0.06 14.54 -1.09
C ARG A 46 -0.02 13.44 -0.02
N LEU A 47 1.11 12.75 0.07
CA LEU A 47 1.29 11.67 1.03
C LEU A 47 2.71 11.69 1.60
N ALA A 48 2.82 11.55 2.91
CA ALA A 48 4.05 11.25 3.62
C ALA A 48 3.99 9.86 4.24
N MET A 49 5.12 9.15 4.28
CA MET A 49 5.17 7.80 4.85
C MET A 49 4.83 7.73 6.35
N SER A 50 4.90 8.85 7.08
CA SER A 50 4.46 8.94 8.47
C SER A 50 2.93 8.87 8.64
N GLU A 51 2.17 9.10 7.57
CA GLU A 51 0.70 9.04 7.56
C GLU A 51 0.19 7.63 7.21
N VAL A 52 1.10 6.73 6.84
CA VAL A 52 0.80 5.38 6.37
C VAL A 52 0.90 4.39 7.53
N ILE A 53 -0.14 3.59 7.72
CA ILE A 53 -0.22 2.59 8.81
C ILE A 53 -0.28 1.17 8.26
N SER A 54 0.13 0.18 9.06
CA SER A 54 0.03 -1.23 8.67
C SER A 54 -1.43 -1.68 8.60
N ASN A 55 -1.79 -2.39 7.53
CA ASN A 55 -3.11 -2.99 7.37
C ASN A 55 -3.10 -4.43 7.89
N LEU A 56 -3.21 -4.59 9.21
CA LEU A 56 -3.14 -5.90 9.87
C LEU A 56 -4.26 -6.85 9.43
N ALA A 57 -5.46 -6.31 9.11
CA ALA A 57 -6.57 -7.13 8.65
C ALA A 57 -6.23 -7.84 7.32
N ILE A 58 -5.60 -7.13 6.38
CA ILE A 58 -5.15 -7.71 5.11
C ILE A 58 -3.94 -8.62 5.33
N MET A 59 -3.02 -8.27 6.23
CA MET A 59 -1.87 -9.12 6.56
C MET A 59 -2.29 -10.52 7.00
N PHE A 60 -3.32 -10.64 7.83
CA PHE A 60 -3.86 -11.94 8.23
C PHE A 60 -4.62 -12.65 7.11
N ALA A 61 -5.28 -11.90 6.21
CA ALA A 61 -5.96 -12.48 5.06
C ALA A 61 -4.98 -13.07 4.02
N THR A 62 -3.79 -12.47 3.87
CA THR A 62 -2.75 -12.97 2.96
C THR A 62 -1.95 -14.14 3.55
N ALA A 63 -1.95 -14.34 4.88
CA ALA A 63 -1.21 -15.41 5.54
C ALA A 63 -1.75 -16.83 5.28
N VAL A 64 -2.86 -16.95 4.54
CA VAL A 64 -3.53 -18.23 4.20
C VAL A 64 -3.18 -18.70 2.78
N HIS A 65 -2.31 -17.98 2.08
CA HIS A 65 -1.82 -18.29 0.73
C HIS A 65 -0.30 -18.26 0.70
#